data_AF-A0A4P8SMQ6-F1
#
_entry.id   AF-A0A4P8SMQ6-F1
#
_cell.length_a   1.000
_cell.length_b   1.000
_cell.length_c   1.000
_cell.angle_alpha   90.00
_cell.angle_beta   90.00
_cell.angle_gamma   90.00
#
_symmetry.space_group_name_H-M   'P 1'
#
loop_
_entity.id
_entity.type
_entity.pdbx_description
1 polymer ?
#
loop_
_entity_poly.entity_id
_entity_poly.type
_entity_poly.pdbx_seq_one_letter_code
_entity_poly.pdbx_strand_id
1 'polypeptide(L)' 'MKIFEIPYYYIYLDKEGCWRWRLMAASGELIAISPEGYRHLSFCEKNIATIARDALLAVSIGDESYNSKKSKKD' A
#
# COMPACT_ATOMS: atom_id res chain seq x y z
N MET A 1 1.42 -23.16 7.84
CA MET A 1 1.72 -21.82 7.29
C MET A 1 1.59 -20.83 8.44
N LYS A 2 2.66 -20.13 8.83
CA LYS A 2 2.58 -19.18 9.95
C LYS A 2 1.65 -18.04 9.54
N ILE A 3 0.48 -17.97 10.18
CA ILE A 3 -0.42 -16.82 10.10
C ILE A 3 0.31 -15.73 10.86
N PHE A 4 0.85 -14.75 10.14
CA PHE A 4 1.36 -13.54 10.77
C PHE A 4 0.12 -12.72 11.12
N GLU A 5 -0.24 -12.64 12.40
CA GLU A 5 -1.41 -11.89 12.89
C GLU A 5 -1.29 -10.37 12.73
N ILE A 6 -0.28 -9.89 11.98
CA ILE A 6 0.01 -8.49 11.75
C ILE A 6 0.17 -8.22 10.26
N PRO A 7 -0.28 -7.05 9.76
CA PRO A 7 -0.01 -6.64 8.39
C PRO A 7 1.50 -6.39 8.20
N TYR A 8 2.01 -6.66 7.00
CA TYR A 8 3.44 -6.50 6.71
C TYR A 8 3.70 -6.11 5.25
N TYR A 9 4.83 -5.43 5.03
CA TYR A 9 5.36 -5.19 3.69
C TYR A 9 6.30 -6.33 3.29
N TYR A 10 5.98 -7.04 2.21
CA TYR A 10 6.86 -8.02 1.58
C TYR A 10 7.71 -7.34 0.52
N ILE A 11 9.00 -7.12 0.82
CA ILE A 11 9.97 -6.52 -0.10
C ILE A 11 10.68 -7.64 -0.86
N TYR A 12 10.80 -7.50 -2.18
CA TYR A 12 11.46 -8.47 -3.05
C TYR A 12 12.14 -7.79 -4.23
N LEU A 13 13.13 -8.48 -4.80
CA LEU A 13 13.76 -8.10 -6.06
C LEU A 13 13.01 -8.78 -7.21
N ASP A 14 12.53 -8.00 -8.18
CA ASP A 14 11.84 -8.55 -9.35
C ASP A 14 12.81 -9.08 -10.42
N LYS A 15 12.25 -9.61 -11.51
CA LYS A 15 13.03 -10.18 -12.62
C LYS A 15 13.82 -9.13 -13.41
N GLU A 16 13.48 -7.85 -13.27
CA GLU A 16 14.14 -6.72 -13.94
C GLU A 16 15.25 -6.12 -13.05
N GLY A 17 15.51 -6.71 -11.88
CA GLY A 17 16.51 -6.21 -10.93
C GLY A 17 16.04 -4.98 -10.16
N CYS A 18 14.72 -4.74 -10.08
CA CYS A 18 14.14 -3.66 -9.31
C CYS A 18 13.54 -4.16 -8.00
N TRP A 19 13.77 -3.43 -6.91
CA TRP A 19 13.12 -3.66 -5.63
C TRP A 19 11.66 -3.21 -5.68
N ARG A 20 10.76 -4.07 -5.21
CA ARG A 20 9.33 -3.79 -5.08
C ARG A 20 8.84 -4.25 -3.71
N TRP A 21 7.71 -3.70 -3.29
CA TRP A 21 6.99 -4.11 -2.10
C TRP A 21 5.55 -4.54 -2.41
N ARG A 22 4.98 -5.35 -1.52
CA ARG A 22 3.56 -5.68 -1.44
C ARG A 22 3.09 -5.48 -0.01
N LEU A 23 1.94 -4.86 0.20
CA LEU A 23 1.31 -4.79 1.52
C LEU A 23 0.36 -5.97 1.68
N MET A 24 0.64 -6.81 2.67
CA MET A 24 -0.16 -7.96 3.03
C MET A 24 -1.00 -7.64 4.27
N ALA A 25 -2.28 -8.00 4.23
CA ALA A 25 -3.16 -7.99 5.39
C ALA A 25 -2.70 -9.04 6.42
N ALA A 26 -3.15 -8.91 7.66
CA ALA A 26 -3.00 -9.96 8.67
C ALA A 26 -3.70 -11.28 8.25
N SER A 27 -4.76 -11.18 7.43
CA SER A 27 -5.40 -12.34 6.79
C SER A 27 -4.51 -13.05 5.75
N GLY A 28 -3.42 -12.42 5.33
CA GLY A 28 -2.56 -12.88 4.24
C GLY A 28 -3.01 -12.41 2.86
N GLU A 29 -4.06 -11.59 2.78
CA GLU A 29 -4.55 -11.04 1.50
C GLU A 29 -3.68 -9.88 1.03
N LEU A 30 -3.56 -9.72 -0.28
CA LEU A 30 -2.83 -8.61 -0.89
C LEU A 30 -3.69 -7.35 -0.87
N ILE A 31 -3.23 -6.30 -0.19
CA ILE A 31 -3.92 -5.00 -0.08
C ILE A 31 -3.42 -4.03 -1.15
N ALA A 32 -2.10 -3.95 -1.33
CA ALA A 32 -1.48 -3.00 -2.23
C ALA A 32 -0.16 -3.53 -2.80
N ILE A 33 0.23 -3.00 -3.95
CA ILE A 33 1.50 -3.30 -4.62
C ILE A 33 2.28 -2.02 -4.85
N SER A 34 3.60 -2.15 -4.92
CA SER A 34 4.47 -1.04 -5.33
C SER A 34 4.08 -0.55 -6.73
N PRO A 35 3.83 0.76 -6.91
CA PRO A 35 3.45 1.32 -8.22
C PRO A 35 4.61 1.29 -9.23
N GLU A 36 5.85 1.30 -8.74
CA GLU A 36 7.07 1.28 -9.54
C GLU A 36 8.12 0.32 -8.96
N GLY A 37 9.19 0.07 -9.71
CA GLY A 37 10.36 -0.68 -9.26
C GLY A 37 11.51 0.26 -8.91
N TYR A 38 12.17 0.03 -7.78
CA TYR A 38 13.26 0.87 -7.28
C TYR A 38 14.62 0.23 -7.55
N ARG A 39 15.56 0.99 -8.11
CA ARG A 39 16.94 0.50 -8.33
C ARG A 39 17.71 0.21 -7.04
N HIS A 40 17.34 0.87 -5.94
CA HIS A 40 18.00 0.70 -4.64
C HIS A 40 16.97 0.36 -3.56
N LEU A 41 17.32 -0.56 -2.66
CA LEU A 41 16.48 -0.99 -1.54
C LEU A 41 16.08 0.18 -0.65
N SER A 42 17.01 1.11 -0.39
CA SER A 42 16.75 2.29 0.44
C SER A 42 15.65 3.21 -0.12
N PHE A 43 15.48 3.29 -1.44
CA PHE A 43 14.37 4.03 -2.05
C PHE A 43 13.04 3.29 -1.87
N CYS A 44 13.05 1.96 -1.97
CA CYS A 44 11.89 1.12 -1.68
C CYS A 44 11.43 1.31 -0.22
N GLU A 45 12.37 1.23 0.75
CA GLU A 45 12.09 1.43 2.17
C GLU A 45 11.61 2.86 2.48
N LYS A 46 12.20 3.87 1.84
CA LYS A 46 11.77 5.26 1.98
C LYS A 46 10.35 5.47 1.46
N ASN A 47 9.99 4.83 0.34
CA ASN A 47 8.63 4.89 -0.19
C ASN A 47 7.63 4.27 0.79
N ILE A 48 7.93 3.10 1.36
CA ILE A 48 7.11 2.46 2.41
C ILE A 48 6.93 3.38 3.62
N ALA A 49 8.02 3.97 4.12
CA ALA A 49 7.96 4.88 5.27
C ALA A 49 7.09 6.11 5.01
N THR A 50 7.09 6.63 3.77
CA THR A 50 6.21 7.73 3.37
C THR A 50 4.75 7.30 3.33
N ILE A 51 4.45 6.18 2.70
CA ILE A 51 3.08 5.65 2.64
C ILE A 51 2.54 5.38 4.04
N ALA A 52 3.31 4.73 4.91
CA ALA A 52 2.86 4.40 6.27
C ALA A 52 2.52 5.66 7.08
N ARG A 53 3.30 6.74 6.92
CA ARG A 53 3.04 8.03 7.57
C ARG A 53 1.81 8.71 7.00
N ASP A 54 1.73 8.80 5.68
CA ASP A 54 0.69 9.58 5.01
C ASP A 54 -0.67 8.85 5.09
N ALA A 55 -0.67 7.52 5.00
CA ALA A 55 -1.88 6.70 5.14
C ALA A 55 -2.55 6.84 6.51
N LEU A 56 -1.77 7.09 7.58
CA LEU A 56 -2.33 7.34 8.90
C LEU A 56 -3.14 8.65 8.97
N LEU A 57 -2.78 9.63 8.14
CA LEU A 57 -3.37 10.98 8.15
C LEU A 57 -4.32 11.22 6.98
N ALA A 58 -4.31 10.33 5.98
CA ALA A 58 -5.06 10.51 4.75
C ALA A 58 -6.57 10.51 4.99
N VAL A 59 -7.26 11.45 4.36
CA VAL A 59 -8.72 11.51 4.32
C VAL A 59 -9.24 11.02 2.96
N SER A 60 -10.48 10.53 2.93
CA SER A 60 -11.14 10.19 1.66
C SER A 60 -11.66 11.45 0.98
N ILE A 61 -11.10 11.77 -0.17
CA ILE A 61 -11.59 12.82 -1.08
C ILE A 61 -12.13 12.10 -2.32
N GLY A 62 -13.34 12.44 -2.74
CA GLY A 62 -13.95 11.86 -3.92
C GLY A 62 -14.45 12.92 -4.89
N ASP A 63 -14.65 12.49 -6.13
CA ASP A 63 -15.20 13.29 -7.22
C ASP A 63 -16.73 13.51 -7.07
N GLU A 64 -17.36 14.11 -8.08
CA GLU A 64 -18.80 14.32 -8.12
C GLU A 64 -19.60 13.00 -7.96
N SER A 65 -19.10 11.92 -8.57
CA SER A 65 -19.70 10.60 -8.48
C SER A 65 -19.72 10.08 -7.04
N TYR A 66 -18.60 10.19 -6.33
CA TYR A 66 -18.51 9.84 -4.91
C TYR A 66 -19.41 10.70 -4.02
N ASN A 67 -19.38 12.03 -4.23
CA ASN A 67 -20.14 12.96 -3.40
C ASN A 67 -21.65 12.80 -3.57
N SER A 68 -22.12 12.55 -4.80
CA SER A 68 -23.55 12.33 -5.09
C SER A 68 -24.13 11.06 -4.45
N LYS A 69 -23.28 10.06 -4.16
CA LYS A 69 -23.67 8.83 -3.45
C LYS A 69 -23.64 9.00 -1.95
N LYS A 70 -22.74 9.84 -1.44
CA LYS A 70 -22.65 10.15 -0.01
C LYS A 70 -23.83 11.00 0.46
N SER A 71 -24.25 12.00 -0.33
CA SER A 71 -25.36 12.90 0.01
C SER A 71 -26.75 12.25 0.00
N LYS A 72 -26.91 11.08 -0.63
CA LYS A 72 -28.17 10.31 -0.65
C LYS A 72 -28.32 9.34 0.53
N LYS A 73 -27.33 9.29 1.43
CA LYS A 73 -27.30 8.37 2.56
C LYS A 73 -27.67 9.03 3.89
N ASP A 74 -27.95 10.33 3.85
CA ASP A 74 -28.48 11.14 4.95
C ASP A 74 -29.98 11.44 4.74
#